data_AF-A0A3M1GP17-F1
#
_entry.id   AF-A0A3M1GP17-F1
#
_cell.length_a   1.000
_cell.length_b   1.000
_cell.length_c   1.000
_cell.angle_alpha   90.00
_cell.angle_beta   90.00
_cell.angle_gamma   90.00
#
_symmetry.space_group_name_H-M   'P 1'
#
loop_
_entity.id
_entity.type
_entity.pdbx_description
1 polymer ?
#
loop_
_entity_poly.entity_id
_entity_poly.type
_entity_poly.pdbx_seq_one_letter_code
_entity_poly.pdbx_strand_id
1 'polypeptide(L)'
;MPKLRTGWALGLVSVLFAPAAHAGPATVQTVDGDSRATIRRIVERGGRLEIDLGDRQIPASDVGSIRWPNRGRSAPDFGTPHLFLRNGDEIRGQITGGDVDSITVHHPAAGALQLPLDRVAAVAYPHDAAELRRFREQLLPHDPERDQVVLRTWVRREGALESIGPDGVSGEWDGLGQARFSPETALGVRLAPLGPVSNRTDARTARVELVDGSILTGRLLGLDNGQLRLQLWATQQTATLPLETISAVWFPGGRFRYLSDMEPAEVEQRSQVISVSFPYRRDGCVTGGPLRLGGKRYRKGLGMHAYTRLRYPLAQRFETLRAVIGLDDTARQARTVVGTVVFQVLADGKPLLGEHGLLLSTEDPPREIALDVRGVRDLELIADFGPSGDSLARAAWADALLV
;
A
#
# COMPACT_ATOMS: atom_id res chain seq x y z
N MET A 1 11.00 35.76 75.01
CA MET A 1 10.06 35.78 73.86
C MET A 1 10.82 36.31 72.66
N PRO A 2 10.93 35.57 71.56
CA PRO A 2 9.86 35.53 70.54
C PRO A 2 9.54 34.12 70.01
N LYS A 3 8.37 34.03 69.36
CA LYS A 3 7.73 32.82 68.79
C LYS A 3 8.32 32.47 67.42
N LEU A 4 8.73 31.22 67.21
CA LEU A 4 8.96 30.66 65.87
C LEU A 4 7.63 30.13 65.30
N ARG A 5 7.23 30.67 64.14
CA ARG A 5 6.12 30.18 63.31
C ARG A 5 6.66 29.10 62.36
N THR A 6 6.12 27.90 62.45
CA THR A 6 6.32 26.81 61.48
C THR A 6 5.36 27.03 60.31
N GLY A 7 5.91 27.39 59.15
CA GLY A 7 5.19 27.42 57.88
C GLY A 7 5.29 26.06 57.18
N TRP A 8 4.15 25.46 56.86
CA TRP A 8 4.06 24.27 56.02
C TRP A 8 4.11 24.70 54.56
N ALA A 9 5.16 24.30 53.83
CA ALA A 9 5.23 24.47 52.39
C ALA A 9 4.53 23.26 51.73
N LEU A 10 3.32 23.47 51.21
CA LEU A 10 2.71 22.54 50.25
C LEU A 10 3.51 22.63 48.94
N GLY A 11 4.26 21.58 48.63
CA GLY A 11 4.84 21.38 47.31
C GLY A 11 3.72 21.07 46.32
N LEU A 12 3.39 22.04 45.46
CA LEU A 12 2.61 21.79 44.25
C LEU A 12 3.44 20.90 43.33
N VAL A 13 3.08 19.62 43.24
CA VAL A 13 3.53 18.74 42.17
C VAL A 13 2.80 19.17 40.91
N SER A 14 3.44 20.06 40.14
CA SER A 14 3.01 20.42 38.80
C SER A 14 3.18 19.20 37.89
N VAL A 15 2.13 18.41 37.72
CA VAL A 15 2.06 17.43 36.64
C VAL A 15 2.00 18.23 35.34
N LEU A 16 3.17 18.40 34.70
CA LEU A 16 3.27 18.92 33.35
C LEU A 16 2.57 17.92 32.41
N PHE A 17 1.32 18.21 32.05
CA PHE A 17 0.72 17.62 30.87
C PHE A 17 1.53 18.09 29.67
N ALA A 18 2.41 17.22 29.16
CA ALA A 18 2.97 17.41 27.84
C ALA A 18 1.80 17.53 26.86
N PRO A 19 1.76 18.56 25.98
CA PRO A 19 0.74 18.60 24.95
C PRO A 19 0.87 17.31 24.14
N ALA A 20 -0.21 16.51 24.10
CA ALA A 20 -0.25 15.33 23.26
C ALA A 20 0.22 15.74 21.87
N ALA A 21 1.21 15.02 21.32
CA ALA A 21 1.71 15.26 19.97
C ALA A 21 0.55 14.99 18.99
N HIS A 22 -0.26 16.02 18.74
CA HIS A 22 -1.34 15.94 17.78
C HIS A 22 -0.68 15.94 16.42
N ALA A 23 -0.81 14.84 15.69
CA ALA A 23 -0.52 14.90 14.28
C ALA A 23 -1.42 15.97 13.65
N GLY A 24 -0.85 16.78 12.76
CA GLY A 24 -1.63 17.72 11.95
C GLY A 24 -2.78 17.01 11.21
N PRO A 25 -3.67 17.78 10.58
CA PRO A 25 -4.88 17.24 9.97
C PRO A 25 -4.56 16.10 8.99
N ALA A 26 -5.25 14.98 9.17
CA ALA A 26 -5.23 13.82 8.29
C ALA A 26 -6.44 13.84 7.36
N THR A 27 -6.31 13.22 6.19
CA THR A 27 -7.43 12.81 5.35
C THR A 27 -7.84 11.40 5.76
N VAL A 28 -9.10 11.22 6.15
CA VAL A 28 -9.69 9.94 6.56
C VAL A 28 -10.72 9.53 5.53
N GLN A 29 -10.48 8.39 4.88
CA GLN A 29 -11.41 7.76 3.95
C GLN A 29 -12.32 6.81 4.73
N THR A 30 -13.61 7.11 4.73
CA THR A 30 -14.65 6.34 5.45
C THR A 30 -15.70 5.77 4.50
N VAL A 31 -16.62 4.95 5.02
CA VAL A 31 -17.77 4.40 4.27
C VAL A 31 -18.62 5.51 3.65
N ASP A 32 -18.76 6.63 4.37
CA ASP A 32 -19.61 7.76 3.98
C ASP A 32 -18.90 8.78 3.07
N GLY A 33 -17.58 8.73 2.96
CA GLY A 33 -16.82 9.77 2.26
C GLY A 33 -15.41 9.99 2.79
N ASP A 34 -14.64 10.80 2.06
CA ASP A 34 -13.37 11.34 2.55
C ASP A 34 -13.65 12.58 3.42
N SER A 35 -12.96 12.71 4.55
CA SER A 35 -13.05 13.87 5.44
C SER A 35 -11.68 14.27 5.96
N ARG A 36 -11.50 15.55 6.33
CA ARG A 36 -10.31 16.01 7.06
C ARG A 36 -10.59 15.96 8.55
N ALA A 37 -9.70 15.32 9.32
CA ALA A 37 -9.85 15.17 10.76
C ALA A 37 -8.49 15.10 11.47
N THR A 38 -8.49 15.33 12.78
CA THR A 38 -7.29 15.12 13.61
C THR A 38 -7.43 13.80 14.35
N ILE A 39 -6.52 12.87 14.13
CA ILE A 39 -6.53 11.60 14.85
C ILE A 39 -5.94 11.81 16.24
N ARG A 40 -6.78 11.78 17.28
CA ARG A 40 -6.32 11.93 18.67
C ARG A 40 -5.81 10.62 19.25
N ARG A 41 -6.58 9.55 19.03
CA ARG A 41 -6.29 8.21 19.56
C ARG A 41 -7.02 7.13 18.77
N ILE A 42 -6.50 5.91 18.86
CA ILE A 42 -7.16 4.69 18.41
C ILE A 42 -7.16 3.74 19.60
N VAL A 43 -8.34 3.35 20.07
CA VAL A 43 -8.49 2.56 21.30
C VAL A 43 -9.39 1.36 21.06
N GLU A 44 -9.14 0.29 21.81
CA GLU A 44 -10.05 -0.85 21.84
C GLU A 44 -11.17 -0.62 22.85
N ARG A 45 -12.41 -0.78 22.41
CA ARG A 45 -13.62 -0.74 23.25
C ARG A 45 -14.58 -1.86 22.82
N GLY A 46 -14.98 -2.70 23.78
CA GLY A 46 -15.91 -3.80 23.50
C GLY A 46 -15.45 -4.76 22.41
N GLY A 47 -14.14 -5.00 22.29
CA GLY A 47 -13.56 -5.89 21.26
C GLY A 47 -13.43 -5.27 19.86
N ARG A 48 -13.78 -3.99 19.68
CA ARG A 48 -13.65 -3.25 18.42
C ARG A 48 -12.67 -2.10 18.57
N LEU A 49 -11.99 -1.75 17.50
CA LEU A 49 -11.15 -0.55 17.46
C LEU A 49 -12.01 0.66 17.11
N GLU A 50 -11.90 1.71 17.91
CA GLU A 50 -12.52 3.01 17.68
C GLU A 50 -11.44 4.06 17.41
N ILE A 51 -11.68 4.89 16.39
CA ILE A 51 -10.82 6.01 16.01
C ILE A 51 -11.48 7.30 16.49
N ASP A 52 -10.75 8.05 17.30
CA ASP A 52 -11.18 9.34 17.84
C ASP A 52 -10.68 10.47 16.95
N LEU A 53 -11.62 11.12 16.26
CA LEU A 53 -11.37 12.25 15.34
C LEU A 53 -11.43 13.61 16.05
N GLY A 54 -11.70 13.62 17.36
CA GLY A 54 -11.87 14.80 18.21
C GLY A 54 -13.31 15.28 18.31
N ASP A 55 -14.01 15.41 17.19
CA ASP A 55 -15.43 15.79 17.11
C ASP A 55 -16.38 14.58 17.17
N ARG A 56 -15.92 13.43 16.68
CA ARG A 56 -16.66 12.16 16.68
C ARG A 56 -15.75 10.95 16.87
N GLN A 57 -16.36 9.81 17.20
CA GLN A 57 -15.72 8.50 17.22
C GLN A 57 -16.33 7.61 16.14
N ILE A 58 -15.47 6.90 15.40
CA ILE A 58 -15.90 6.00 14.35
C ILE A 58 -15.24 4.62 14.51
N PRO A 59 -15.91 3.52 14.17
CA PRO A 59 -15.29 2.19 14.14
C PRO A 59 -14.15 2.15 13.11
N ALA A 60 -13.03 1.51 13.46
CA ALA A 60 -11.94 1.30 12.49
C ALA A 60 -12.37 0.44 11.29
N SER A 61 -13.39 -0.41 11.46
CA SER A 61 -14.00 -1.15 10.35
C SER A 61 -14.61 -0.25 9.28
N ASP A 62 -14.91 1.01 9.62
CA ASP A 62 -15.60 1.96 8.75
C ASP A 62 -14.62 2.97 8.14
N VAL A 63 -13.32 2.74 8.33
CA VAL A 63 -12.23 3.54 7.77
C VAL A 63 -11.46 2.66 6.79
N GLY A 64 -11.30 3.12 5.56
CA GLY A 64 -10.42 2.49 4.56
C GLY A 64 -8.97 2.92 4.73
N SER A 65 -8.75 4.21 4.99
CA SER A 65 -7.41 4.75 5.27
C SER A 65 -7.40 6.07 6.04
N ILE A 66 -6.27 6.31 6.69
CA ILE A 66 -5.87 7.59 7.29
C ILE A 66 -4.56 8.01 6.61
N ARG A 67 -4.50 9.24 6.09
CA ARG A 67 -3.33 9.75 5.36
C ARG A 67 -2.95 11.13 5.87
N TRP A 68 -1.66 11.37 6.09
CA TRP A 68 -1.15 12.68 6.49
C TRP A 68 -0.48 13.37 5.28
N PRO A 69 -1.21 14.20 4.52
CA PRO A 69 -0.74 14.70 3.22
C PRO A 69 0.50 15.61 3.32
N ASN A 70 0.70 16.27 4.46
CA ASN A 70 1.86 17.15 4.67
C ASN A 70 3.12 16.39 5.11
N ARG A 71 3.03 15.07 5.30
CA ARG A 71 4.21 14.23 5.56
C ARG A 71 4.70 13.69 4.23
N GLY A 72 5.57 14.47 3.59
CA GLY A 72 6.26 14.06 2.39
C GLY A 72 7.10 12.81 2.65
N ARG A 73 7.29 11.97 1.63
CA ARG A 73 8.30 10.91 1.70
C ARG A 73 9.67 11.56 1.80
N SER A 74 10.49 11.08 2.73
CA SER A 74 11.91 11.41 2.76
C SER A 74 12.55 11.02 1.42
N ALA A 75 13.61 11.73 1.04
CA ALA A 75 14.41 11.32 -0.10
C ALA A 75 14.84 9.85 0.09
N PRO A 76 14.80 9.01 -0.95
CA PRO A 76 15.23 7.62 -0.82
C PRO A 76 16.68 7.57 -0.34
N ASP A 77 16.93 6.85 0.74
CA ASP A 77 18.28 6.49 1.17
C ASP A 77 18.70 5.18 0.50
N PHE A 78 19.68 5.26 -0.40
CA PHE A 78 20.23 4.12 -1.11
C PHE A 78 21.43 3.49 -0.37
N GLY A 79 21.88 4.08 0.74
CA GLY A 79 22.87 3.45 1.64
C GLY A 79 22.23 2.42 2.58
N THR A 80 20.90 2.32 2.59
CA THR A 80 20.17 1.42 3.49
C THR A 80 19.65 0.20 2.74
N PRO A 81 19.90 -1.03 3.22
CA PRO A 81 19.33 -2.24 2.65
C PRO A 81 17.80 -2.21 2.59
N HIS A 82 17.26 -2.80 1.51
CA HIS A 82 15.84 -2.94 1.26
C HIS A 82 15.43 -4.39 1.36
N LEU A 83 14.60 -4.71 2.37
CA LEU A 83 14.04 -6.04 2.53
C LEU A 83 12.63 -6.07 1.98
N PHE A 84 12.35 -7.08 1.16
CA PHE A 84 11.03 -7.38 0.60
C PHE A 84 10.49 -8.61 1.30
N LEU A 85 9.31 -8.50 1.90
CA LEU A 85 8.67 -9.61 2.60
C LEU A 85 7.62 -10.26 1.71
N ARG A 86 7.35 -11.54 1.97
CA ARG A 86 6.41 -12.37 1.18
C ARG A 86 4.95 -11.96 1.35
N ASN A 87 4.62 -11.19 2.39
CA ASN A 87 3.31 -10.56 2.57
C ASN A 87 3.17 -9.21 1.83
N GLY A 88 4.20 -8.81 1.06
CA GLY A 88 4.24 -7.53 0.34
C GLY A 88 4.68 -6.34 1.19
N ASP A 89 5.10 -6.55 2.44
CA ASP A 89 5.75 -5.51 3.23
C ASP A 89 7.16 -5.21 2.69
N GLU A 90 7.61 -3.98 2.94
CA GLU A 90 8.94 -3.51 2.57
C GLU A 90 9.58 -2.86 3.78
N ILE A 91 10.81 -3.23 4.12
CA ILE A 91 11.51 -2.69 5.29
C ILE A 91 12.82 -2.08 4.82
N ARG A 92 13.04 -0.81 5.18
CA ARG A 92 14.30 -0.10 4.97
C ARG A 92 15.01 0.02 6.31
N GLY A 93 16.11 -0.70 6.47
CA GLY A 93 16.85 -0.69 7.72
C GLY A 93 18.22 -1.34 7.58
N GLN A 94 19.09 -1.05 8.52
CA GLN A 94 20.43 -1.60 8.53
C GLN A 94 20.39 -3.05 9.00
N ILE A 95 20.98 -3.95 8.22
CA ILE A 95 21.11 -5.36 8.60
C ILE A 95 22.24 -5.45 9.61
N THR A 96 21.93 -5.90 10.82
CA THR A 96 22.91 -6.02 11.93
C THR A 96 23.37 -7.45 12.15
N GLY A 97 22.71 -8.42 11.53
CA GLY A 97 23.05 -9.85 11.59
C GLY A 97 22.01 -10.71 10.90
N GLY A 98 22.33 -11.97 10.69
CA GLY A 98 21.41 -12.94 10.12
C GLY A 98 22.09 -14.24 9.71
N ASP A 99 21.32 -15.31 9.79
CA ASP A 99 21.70 -16.69 9.55
C ASP A 99 20.63 -17.38 8.66
N VAL A 100 20.63 -18.71 8.67
CA VAL A 100 19.67 -19.54 7.92
C VAL A 100 18.24 -19.46 8.47
N ASP A 101 18.04 -18.98 9.70
CA ASP A 101 16.73 -18.94 10.35
C ASP A 101 16.13 -17.53 10.29
N SER A 102 16.94 -16.47 10.41
CA SER A 102 16.43 -15.12 10.52
C SER A 102 17.43 -14.02 10.17
N ILE A 103 16.91 -12.82 9.88
CA ILE A 103 17.67 -11.58 9.64
C ILE A 103 17.29 -10.55 10.72
N THR A 104 18.28 -9.99 11.39
CA THR A 104 18.11 -8.87 12.32
C THR A 104 18.30 -7.54 11.59
N VAL A 105 17.28 -6.69 11.65
CA VAL A 105 17.27 -5.37 11.00
C VAL A 105 17.00 -4.28 12.03
N HIS A 106 17.84 -3.24 12.06
CA HIS A 106 17.58 -2.03 12.81
C HIS A 106 16.85 -1.00 11.93
N HIS A 107 15.56 -0.80 12.19
CA HIS A 107 14.71 0.18 11.50
C HIS A 107 14.66 1.50 12.29
N PRO A 108 14.85 2.68 11.66
CA PRO A 108 14.92 3.97 12.37
C PRO A 108 13.73 4.29 13.28
N ALA A 109 12.51 3.93 12.85
CA ALA A 109 11.28 4.18 13.62
C ALA A 109 10.79 3.00 14.46
N ALA A 110 11.19 1.76 14.12
CA ALA A 110 10.62 0.55 14.70
C ALA A 110 11.59 -0.20 15.61
N GLY A 111 12.86 0.24 15.66
CA GLY A 111 13.93 -0.40 16.42
C GLY A 111 14.40 -1.70 15.76
N ALA A 112 14.89 -2.63 16.57
CA ALA A 112 15.36 -3.93 16.12
C ALA A 112 14.20 -4.88 15.79
N LEU A 113 14.21 -5.42 14.57
CA LEU A 113 13.24 -6.38 14.04
C LEU A 113 13.97 -7.69 13.74
N GLN A 114 13.46 -8.82 14.26
CA GLN A 114 13.96 -10.15 13.95
C GLN A 114 13.04 -10.79 12.91
N LEU A 115 13.46 -10.78 11.65
CA LEU A 115 12.68 -11.28 10.52
C LEU A 115 13.00 -12.75 10.28
N PRO A 116 12.06 -13.68 10.47
CA PRO A 116 12.25 -15.06 10.06
C PRO A 116 12.49 -15.16 8.56
N LEU A 117 13.47 -15.95 8.14
CA LEU A 117 13.91 -16.03 6.74
C LEU A 117 12.78 -16.55 5.83
N ASP A 118 11.89 -17.42 6.34
CA ASP A 118 10.69 -17.92 5.64
C ASP A 118 9.67 -16.82 5.28
N ARG A 119 9.77 -15.62 5.90
CA ARG A 119 8.96 -14.42 5.60
C ARG A 119 9.64 -13.46 4.64
N VAL A 120 10.94 -13.59 4.44
CA VAL A 120 11.72 -12.71 3.56
C VAL A 120 11.65 -13.26 2.13
N ALA A 121 11.30 -12.41 1.18
CA ALA A 121 11.32 -12.75 -0.23
C ALA A 121 12.68 -12.37 -0.84
N ALA A 122 13.19 -11.19 -0.49
CA ALA A 122 14.43 -10.68 -1.05
C ALA A 122 15.09 -9.66 -0.13
N VAL A 123 16.40 -9.49 -0.32
CA VAL A 123 17.18 -8.38 0.23
C VAL A 123 17.88 -7.68 -0.93
N ALA A 124 17.80 -6.36 -1.02
CA ALA A 124 18.47 -5.58 -2.06
C ALA A 124 19.37 -4.50 -1.44
N TYR A 125 20.48 -4.24 -2.12
CA TYR A 125 21.46 -3.20 -1.81
C TYR A 125 21.52 -2.18 -2.97
N PRO A 126 20.43 -1.43 -3.24
CA PRO A 126 20.37 -0.54 -4.39
C PRO A 126 21.30 0.67 -4.20
N HIS A 127 22.07 1.06 -5.22
CA HIS A 127 22.81 2.34 -5.19
C HIS A 127 21.95 3.53 -5.66
N ASP A 128 20.92 3.24 -6.46
CA ASP A 128 20.02 4.26 -6.98
C ASP A 128 18.59 3.75 -7.22
N ALA A 129 17.72 4.67 -7.65
CA ALA A 129 16.31 4.38 -7.90
C ALA A 129 16.10 3.45 -9.11
N ALA A 130 17.01 3.45 -10.08
CA ALA A 130 16.89 2.65 -11.29
C ALA A 130 17.21 1.18 -11.01
N GLU A 131 18.26 0.91 -10.24
CA GLU A 131 18.57 -0.42 -9.74
C GLU A 131 17.41 -0.98 -8.91
N LEU A 132 16.91 -0.22 -7.93
CA LEU A 132 15.78 -0.65 -7.11
C LEU A 132 14.53 -0.94 -7.93
N ARG A 133 14.22 -0.08 -8.91
CA ARG A 133 13.07 -0.28 -9.81
C ARG A 133 13.24 -1.56 -10.63
N ARG A 134 14.40 -1.74 -11.26
CA ARG A 134 14.69 -2.92 -12.08
C ARG A 134 14.66 -4.19 -11.24
N PHE A 135 15.16 -4.14 -9.99
CA PHE A 135 15.10 -5.26 -9.05
C PHE A 135 13.64 -5.67 -8.80
N ARG A 136 12.77 -4.70 -8.48
CA ARG A 136 11.34 -4.96 -8.25
C ARG A 136 10.64 -5.54 -9.48
N GLU A 137 10.93 -5.00 -10.66
CA GLU A 137 10.24 -5.38 -11.89
C GLU A 137 10.69 -6.74 -12.44
N GLN A 138 11.98 -7.09 -12.27
CA GLN A 138 12.55 -8.29 -12.91
C GLN A 138 12.76 -9.48 -11.96
N LEU A 139 12.85 -9.26 -10.64
CA LEU A 139 13.20 -10.31 -9.68
C LEU A 139 12.07 -10.69 -8.74
N LEU A 140 11.23 -9.73 -8.32
CA LEU A 140 10.13 -10.01 -7.38
C LEU A 140 8.91 -10.74 -7.97
N PRO A 141 8.55 -10.62 -9.27
CA PRO A 141 7.34 -11.27 -9.78
C PRO A 141 7.40 -12.80 -9.86
N HIS A 142 8.59 -13.39 -9.73
CA HIS A 142 8.80 -14.83 -9.84
C HIS A 142 9.56 -15.32 -8.62
N ASP A 143 9.05 -16.39 -8.01
CA ASP A 143 9.72 -17.09 -6.93
C ASP A 143 10.76 -18.06 -7.52
N PRO A 144 12.02 -18.04 -7.06
CA PRO A 144 13.03 -18.96 -7.55
C PRO A 144 12.87 -20.33 -6.87
N GLU A 145 13.33 -21.39 -7.54
CA GLU A 145 13.33 -22.75 -6.98
C GLU A 145 14.41 -22.93 -5.89
N ARG A 146 15.53 -22.22 -6.03
CA ARG A 146 16.65 -22.17 -5.09
C ARG A 146 17.01 -20.72 -4.77
N ASP A 147 17.73 -20.50 -3.68
CA ASP A 147 18.21 -19.16 -3.35
C ASP A 147 19.11 -18.64 -4.47
N GLN A 148 19.02 -17.35 -4.76
CA GLN A 148 19.82 -16.71 -5.80
C GLN A 148 20.54 -15.49 -5.24
N VAL A 149 21.86 -15.44 -5.35
CA VAL A 149 22.59 -14.19 -5.26
C VAL A 149 22.57 -13.49 -6.62
N VAL A 150 22.27 -12.21 -6.61
CA VAL A 150 22.24 -11.36 -7.80
C VAL A 150 23.38 -10.37 -7.71
N LEU A 151 24.34 -10.49 -8.62
CA LEU A 151 25.47 -9.58 -8.72
C LEU A 151 25.04 -8.26 -9.39
N ARG A 152 25.79 -7.18 -9.18
CA ARG A 152 25.52 -5.89 -9.85
C ARG A 152 25.61 -5.94 -11.37
N THR A 153 26.36 -6.91 -11.90
CA THR A 153 26.40 -7.23 -13.34
C THR A 153 25.11 -7.88 -13.85
N TRP A 154 24.10 -8.06 -12.99
CA TRP A 154 22.84 -8.78 -13.26
C TRP A 154 22.99 -10.29 -13.49
N VAL A 155 24.20 -10.81 -13.27
CA VAL A 155 24.44 -12.25 -13.24
C VAL A 155 23.81 -12.84 -11.99
N ARG A 156 23.03 -13.89 -12.17
CA ARG A 156 22.39 -14.66 -11.10
C ARG A 156 23.18 -15.95 -10.87
N ARG A 157 23.31 -16.35 -9.61
CA ARG A 157 23.87 -17.64 -9.21
C ARG A 157 22.93 -18.29 -8.22
N GLU A 158 22.50 -19.49 -8.54
CA GLU A 158 21.68 -20.30 -7.63
C GLU A 158 22.57 -20.97 -6.59
N GLY A 159 22.01 -21.27 -5.43
CA GLY A 159 22.77 -21.82 -4.32
C GLY A 159 21.92 -22.07 -3.09
N ALA A 160 22.62 -22.20 -1.97
CA ALA A 160 22.05 -22.26 -0.63
C ALA A 160 22.65 -21.13 0.20
N LEU A 161 21.78 -20.27 0.73
CA LEU A 161 22.19 -19.20 1.62
C LEU A 161 22.64 -19.78 2.98
N GLU A 162 23.76 -19.27 3.51
CA GLU A 162 24.22 -19.59 4.87
C GLU A 162 24.07 -18.41 5.83
N SER A 163 24.24 -17.17 5.34
CA SER A 163 24.13 -15.97 6.19
C SER A 163 23.90 -14.68 5.39
N ILE A 164 23.18 -13.75 6.01
CA ILE A 164 23.00 -12.37 5.53
C ILE A 164 23.30 -11.43 6.70
N GLY A 165 24.29 -10.57 6.55
CA GLY A 165 24.73 -9.67 7.61
C GLY A 165 25.21 -8.31 7.09
N PRO A 166 25.86 -7.51 7.96
CA PRO A 166 26.44 -6.22 7.60
C PRO A 166 27.46 -6.33 6.44
N ASP A 167 28.22 -7.43 6.41
CA ASP A 167 29.25 -7.68 5.39
C ASP A 167 28.68 -8.24 4.07
N GLY A 168 27.35 -8.32 3.94
CA GLY A 168 26.67 -8.87 2.78
C GLY A 168 26.23 -10.32 3.01
N VAL A 169 26.45 -11.17 2.00
CA VAL A 169 25.79 -12.46 1.85
C VAL A 169 26.83 -13.55 1.69
N SER A 170 26.71 -14.65 2.43
CA SER A 170 27.52 -15.86 2.23
C SER A 170 26.66 -17.09 2.03
N GLY A 171 27.20 -18.03 1.26
CA GLY A 171 26.56 -19.32 1.01
C GLY A 171 27.38 -20.19 0.06
N GLU A 172 26.82 -21.34 -0.27
CA GLU A 172 27.34 -22.21 -1.31
C GLU A 172 26.60 -21.93 -2.63
N TRP A 173 27.35 -21.55 -3.66
CA TRP A 173 26.80 -21.11 -4.94
C TRP A 173 27.30 -21.96 -6.09
N ASP A 174 26.40 -22.29 -7.01
CA ASP A 174 26.68 -23.17 -8.14
C ASP A 174 27.83 -22.61 -8.99
N GLY A 175 28.87 -23.42 -9.18
CA GLY A 175 30.07 -23.07 -9.95
C GLY A 175 31.09 -22.17 -9.21
N LEU A 176 30.79 -21.73 -7.98
CA LEU A 176 31.71 -20.93 -7.15
C LEU A 176 32.07 -21.61 -5.82
N GLY A 177 31.30 -22.61 -5.39
CA GLY A 177 31.44 -23.21 -4.07
C GLY A 177 31.08 -22.21 -2.97
N GLN A 178 31.77 -22.27 -1.83
CA GLN A 178 31.58 -21.30 -0.76
C GLN A 178 32.11 -19.93 -1.17
N ALA A 179 31.21 -18.94 -1.21
CA ALA A 179 31.57 -17.57 -1.54
C ALA A 179 30.80 -16.54 -0.71
N ARG A 180 31.41 -15.37 -0.54
CA ARG A 180 30.81 -14.20 0.09
C ARG A 180 30.76 -13.03 -0.89
N PHE A 181 29.64 -12.32 -0.92
CA PHE A 181 29.45 -11.11 -1.71
C PHE A 181 29.08 -9.95 -0.79
N SER A 182 29.84 -8.86 -0.87
CA SER A 182 29.57 -7.65 -0.10
C SER A 182 28.41 -6.86 -0.70
N PRO A 183 27.83 -5.90 0.03
CA PRO A 183 26.83 -4.97 -0.52
C PRO A 183 27.34 -4.18 -1.74
N GLU A 184 28.66 -4.09 -1.96
CA GLU A 184 29.23 -3.43 -3.14
C GLU A 184 29.25 -4.32 -4.39
N THR A 185 29.31 -5.65 -4.23
CA THR A 185 29.37 -6.58 -5.37
C THR A 185 28.03 -7.25 -5.65
N ALA A 186 27.22 -7.48 -4.62
CA ALA A 186 25.86 -7.98 -4.74
C ALA A 186 24.86 -6.83 -4.91
N LEU A 187 23.98 -6.96 -5.90
CA LEU A 187 22.77 -6.16 -5.97
C LEU A 187 21.75 -6.63 -4.91
N GLY A 188 21.76 -7.92 -4.56
CA GLY A 188 20.88 -8.49 -3.56
C GLY A 188 20.79 -10.00 -3.60
N VAL A 189 19.81 -10.55 -2.87
CA VAL A 189 19.47 -11.97 -2.79
C VAL A 189 17.98 -12.15 -3.00
N ARG A 190 17.60 -13.20 -3.72
CA ARG A 190 16.25 -13.73 -3.80
C ARG A 190 16.21 -15.08 -3.08
N LEU A 191 15.24 -15.25 -2.21
CA LEU A 191 15.10 -16.47 -1.41
C LEU A 191 14.02 -17.36 -2.01
N ALA A 192 14.28 -18.67 -2.03
CA ALA A 192 13.27 -19.64 -2.39
C ALA A 192 12.16 -19.66 -1.33
N PRO A 193 10.88 -19.71 -1.72
CA PRO A 193 9.77 -19.68 -0.78
C PRO A 193 9.71 -20.94 0.08
N LEU A 194 9.87 -20.79 1.41
CA LEU A 194 9.72 -21.88 2.38
C LEU A 194 8.24 -22.06 2.78
N GLY A 195 7.44 -22.64 1.88
CA GLY A 195 6.02 -22.94 2.13
C GLY A 195 5.08 -21.73 2.03
N PRO A 196 3.75 -21.91 2.21
CA PRO A 196 2.77 -20.84 2.01
C PRO A 196 2.80 -19.79 3.13
N VAL A 197 2.64 -18.52 2.77
CA VAL A 197 2.46 -17.42 3.73
C VAL A 197 0.98 -17.10 3.84
N SER A 198 0.42 -17.23 5.05
CA SER A 198 -0.96 -16.83 5.31
C SER A 198 -1.05 -15.32 5.54
N ASN A 199 -1.66 -14.60 4.61
CA ASN A 199 -1.98 -13.19 4.75
C ASN A 199 -3.39 -13.02 5.34
N ARG A 200 -3.59 -13.45 6.59
CA ARG A 200 -4.89 -13.24 7.25
C ARG A 200 -5.11 -11.74 7.46
N THR A 201 -6.23 -11.26 6.94
CA THR A 201 -6.77 -9.92 7.24
C THR A 201 -8.02 -10.07 8.09
N ASP A 202 -8.12 -9.21 9.09
CA ASP A 202 -9.30 -9.04 9.95
C ASP A 202 -9.52 -7.54 10.20
N ALA A 203 -10.59 -7.20 10.92
CA ALA A 203 -10.95 -5.81 11.22
C ALA A 203 -9.90 -5.04 12.04
N ARG A 204 -8.83 -5.70 12.54
CA ARG A 204 -7.72 -5.09 13.26
C ARG A 204 -6.43 -5.05 12.45
N THR A 205 -6.44 -5.61 11.25
CA THR A 205 -5.28 -5.57 10.37
C THR A 205 -5.09 -4.14 9.88
N ALA A 206 -3.89 -3.61 10.10
CA ALA A 206 -3.48 -2.32 9.59
C ALA A 206 -2.18 -2.48 8.80
N ARG A 207 -2.13 -1.81 7.64
CA ARG A 207 -0.92 -1.64 6.84
C ARG A 207 -0.44 -0.21 7.02
N VAL A 208 0.67 -0.05 7.74
CA VAL A 208 1.25 1.23 8.13
C VAL A 208 2.37 1.57 7.17
N GLU A 209 2.30 2.77 6.61
CA GLU A 209 3.32 3.29 5.71
C GLU A 209 4.10 4.40 6.36
N LEU A 210 5.41 4.28 6.31
CA LEU A 210 6.33 5.21 6.92
C LEU A 210 6.88 6.22 5.92
N VAL A 211 7.37 7.36 6.43
CA VAL A 211 7.90 8.47 5.64
C VAL A 211 9.16 8.08 4.85
N ASP A 212 9.93 7.11 5.34
CA ASP A 212 11.08 6.52 4.64
C ASP A 212 10.67 5.59 3.48
N GLY A 213 9.39 5.25 3.37
CA GLY A 213 8.83 4.35 2.38
C GLY A 213 8.75 2.90 2.80
N SER A 214 9.12 2.56 4.05
CA SER A 214 8.84 1.26 4.65
C SER A 214 7.33 1.05 4.80
N ILE A 215 6.91 -0.22 4.72
CA ILE A 215 5.54 -0.66 4.87
C ILE A 215 5.51 -1.83 5.84
N LEU A 216 4.73 -1.69 6.91
CA LEU A 216 4.61 -2.67 7.99
C LEU A 216 3.15 -3.08 8.13
N THR A 217 2.85 -4.37 7.99
CA THR A 217 1.50 -4.92 8.17
C THR A 217 1.40 -5.66 9.50
N GLY A 218 0.34 -5.34 10.26
CA GLY A 218 0.22 -5.83 11.63
C GLY A 218 -1.15 -5.64 12.28
N ARG A 219 -1.25 -6.01 13.57
CA ARG A 219 -2.47 -5.94 14.39
C ARG A 219 -2.39 -4.59 15.02
N LEU A 220 -3.31 -3.73 14.65
CA LEU A 220 -3.38 -2.44 15.31
C LEU A 220 -3.83 -2.68 16.76
N LEU A 221 -2.93 -2.37 17.69
CA LEU A 221 -3.21 -2.44 19.12
C LEU A 221 -3.74 -1.11 19.65
N GLY A 222 -3.42 -0.01 18.95
CA GLY A 222 -3.94 1.32 19.24
C GLY A 222 -2.96 2.42 18.87
N LEU A 223 -3.41 3.66 19.08
CA LEU A 223 -2.63 4.89 18.95
C LEU A 223 -2.94 5.74 20.17
N ASP A 224 -1.93 6.07 20.95
CA ASP A 224 -2.06 6.95 22.11
C ASP A 224 -0.76 7.70 22.34
N ASN A 225 -0.83 8.91 22.91
CA ASN A 225 0.33 9.76 23.17
C ASN A 225 1.30 9.92 21.98
N GLY A 226 0.76 9.98 20.76
CA GLY A 226 1.55 10.09 19.53
C GLY A 226 2.34 8.82 19.16
N GLN A 227 2.01 7.66 19.71
CA GLN A 227 2.68 6.38 19.45
C GLN A 227 1.66 5.34 18.95
N LEU A 228 1.86 4.84 17.74
CA LEU A 228 1.06 3.75 17.17
C LEU A 228 1.70 2.41 17.55
N ARG A 229 0.93 1.52 18.18
CA ARG A 229 1.38 0.16 18.52
C ARG A 229 0.82 -0.84 17.53
N LEU A 230 1.73 -1.59 16.90
CA LEU A 230 1.42 -2.55 15.84
C LEU A 230 2.14 -3.88 16.12
N GLN A 231 1.38 -4.97 16.27
CA GLN A 231 1.97 -6.31 16.31
C GLN A 231 2.24 -6.79 14.88
N LEU A 232 3.49 -6.95 14.47
CA LEU A 232 3.86 -7.23 13.08
C LEU A 232 3.54 -8.67 12.67
N TRP A 233 3.03 -8.89 11.45
CA TRP A 233 2.74 -10.25 10.96
C TRP A 233 4.02 -11.04 10.74
N ALA A 234 5.03 -10.36 10.21
CA ALA A 234 6.31 -10.95 9.86
C ALA A 234 7.05 -11.52 11.07
N THR A 235 7.00 -10.84 12.22
CA THR A 235 7.85 -11.18 13.38
C THR A 235 7.07 -11.51 14.65
N GLN A 236 5.76 -11.23 14.69
CA GLN A 236 4.91 -11.24 15.89
C GLN A 236 5.35 -10.25 17.00
N GLN A 237 6.43 -9.48 16.78
CA GLN A 237 6.90 -8.44 17.69
C GLN A 237 5.94 -7.25 17.66
N THR A 238 5.84 -6.55 18.78
CA THR A 238 5.11 -5.27 18.83
C THR A 238 6.05 -4.12 18.52
N ALA A 239 5.84 -3.46 17.39
CA ALA A 239 6.48 -2.20 17.05
C ALA A 239 5.71 -1.03 17.67
N THR A 240 6.45 -0.08 18.25
CA THR A 240 5.91 1.20 18.73
C THR A 240 6.45 2.30 17.83
N LEU A 241 5.58 2.85 16.99
CA LEU A 241 5.94 3.75 15.90
C LEU A 241 5.53 5.18 16.28
N PRO A 242 6.48 6.14 16.29
CA PRO A 242 6.14 7.54 16.49
C PRO A 242 5.24 8.01 15.35
N LEU A 243 4.15 8.70 15.70
CA LEU A 243 3.11 9.08 14.75
C LEU A 243 3.70 9.94 13.63
N GLU A 244 4.69 10.79 13.90
CA GLU A 244 5.41 11.63 12.91
C GLU A 244 6.12 10.84 11.81
N THR A 245 6.52 9.60 12.07
CA THR A 245 7.15 8.74 11.06
C THR A 245 6.13 8.09 10.12
N ILE A 246 4.82 8.22 10.39
CA ILE A 246 3.75 7.57 9.65
C ILE A 246 3.17 8.53 8.62
N SER A 247 3.17 8.11 7.36
CA SER A 247 2.56 8.82 6.23
C SER A 247 1.12 8.38 5.97
N ALA A 248 0.81 7.10 6.19
CA ALA A 248 -0.53 6.55 6.04
C ALA A 248 -0.77 5.29 6.87
N VAL A 249 -2.02 5.00 7.19
CA VAL A 249 -2.51 3.73 7.74
C VAL A 249 -3.68 3.26 6.89
N TRP A 250 -3.62 2.03 6.40
CA TRP A 250 -4.70 1.38 5.63
C TRP A 250 -5.32 0.24 6.43
N PHE A 251 -6.62 0.03 6.28
CA PHE A 251 -7.38 -0.97 7.02
C PHE A 251 -7.96 -2.03 6.06
N PRO A 252 -7.14 -2.98 5.57
CA PRO A 252 -7.54 -3.94 4.54
C PRO A 252 -8.62 -4.94 4.98
N GLY A 253 -8.91 -5.07 6.28
CA GLY A 253 -9.97 -5.95 6.81
C GLY A 253 -11.22 -5.20 7.29
N GLY A 254 -11.38 -3.93 6.92
CA GLY A 254 -12.60 -3.17 7.19
C GLY A 254 -13.80 -3.64 6.35
N ARG A 255 -14.91 -2.89 6.41
CA ARG A 255 -16.11 -3.08 5.57
C ARG A 255 -15.89 -2.57 4.14
N PHE A 256 -14.69 -2.72 3.61
CA PHE A 256 -14.35 -2.27 2.27
C PHE A 256 -13.60 -3.36 1.54
N ARG A 257 -13.87 -3.47 0.25
CA ARG A 257 -13.05 -4.27 -0.65
C ARG A 257 -12.75 -3.49 -1.90
N TYR A 258 -11.47 -3.19 -2.14
CA TYR A 258 -11.07 -2.60 -3.41
C TYR A 258 -11.27 -3.61 -4.53
N LEU A 259 -11.82 -3.16 -5.66
CA LEU A 259 -11.98 -4.00 -6.83
C LEU A 259 -10.63 -4.45 -7.40
N SER A 260 -9.57 -3.66 -7.19
CA SER A 260 -8.20 -4.07 -7.56
C SER A 260 -7.60 -5.16 -6.66
N ASP A 261 -8.22 -5.48 -5.52
CA ASP A 261 -7.88 -6.64 -4.68
C ASP A 261 -8.77 -7.86 -4.98
N MET A 262 -9.64 -7.76 -5.98
CA MET A 262 -10.53 -8.82 -6.42
C MET A 262 -10.10 -9.34 -7.79
N GLU A 263 -10.24 -10.64 -7.99
CA GLU A 263 -10.12 -11.23 -9.31
C GLU A 263 -11.46 -11.06 -10.03
N PRO A 264 -11.53 -10.38 -11.19
CA PRO A 264 -12.73 -10.39 -12.01
C PRO A 264 -12.98 -11.81 -12.55
N ALA A 265 -14.24 -12.23 -12.56
CA ALA A 265 -14.63 -13.53 -13.11
C ALA A 265 -14.54 -13.55 -14.64
N GLU A 266 -14.74 -12.41 -15.30
CA GLU A 266 -14.57 -12.26 -16.73
C GLU A 266 -13.85 -10.95 -17.06
N VAL A 267 -12.96 -11.04 -18.03
CA VAL A 267 -12.18 -9.92 -18.57
C VAL A 267 -12.34 -9.94 -20.09
N GLU A 268 -12.97 -8.91 -20.64
CA GLU A 268 -13.02 -8.68 -22.09
C GLU A 268 -12.23 -7.41 -22.40
N GLN A 269 -11.28 -7.51 -23.33
CA GLN A 269 -10.45 -6.39 -23.75
C GLN A 269 -10.24 -6.43 -25.25
N ARG A 270 -10.37 -5.27 -25.91
CA ARG A 270 -10.14 -5.14 -27.35
C ARG A 270 -9.65 -3.74 -27.68
N SER A 271 -8.81 -3.66 -28.71
CA SER A 271 -8.32 -2.41 -29.32
C SER A 271 -8.82 -2.36 -30.75
N GLN A 272 -9.12 -1.16 -31.26
CA GLN A 272 -9.40 -0.93 -32.68
C GLN A 272 -8.13 -1.12 -33.54
N VAL A 273 -6.95 -1.09 -32.94
CA VAL A 273 -5.67 -1.41 -33.58
C VAL A 273 -5.26 -2.85 -33.25
N ILE A 274 -5.39 -3.75 -34.23
CA ILE A 274 -5.19 -5.21 -34.08
C ILE A 274 -3.84 -5.60 -33.44
N SER A 275 -2.78 -4.83 -33.69
CA SER A 275 -1.43 -5.14 -33.20
C SER A 275 -1.11 -4.60 -31.80
N VAL A 276 -2.05 -3.92 -31.15
CA VAL A 276 -1.84 -3.28 -29.84
C VAL A 276 -2.76 -3.89 -28.80
N SER A 277 -2.20 -4.28 -27.66
CA SER A 277 -2.96 -4.76 -26.50
C SER A 277 -2.70 -3.85 -25.31
N PHE A 278 -3.77 -3.54 -24.58
CA PHE A 278 -3.73 -2.74 -23.36
C PHE A 278 -4.34 -3.52 -22.19
N PRO A 279 -3.62 -4.50 -21.62
CA PRO A 279 -4.11 -5.23 -20.46
C PRO A 279 -4.46 -4.27 -19.32
N TYR A 280 -5.60 -4.50 -18.66
CA TYR A 280 -5.98 -3.69 -17.51
C TYR A 280 -4.92 -3.88 -16.41
N ARG A 281 -4.77 -2.88 -15.55
CA ARG A 281 -3.83 -2.92 -14.44
C ARG A 281 -4.51 -2.65 -13.12
N ARG A 282 -4.14 -3.44 -12.11
CA ARG A 282 -4.47 -3.20 -10.71
C ARG A 282 -3.47 -2.21 -10.14
N ASP A 283 -3.97 -1.21 -9.42
CA ASP A 283 -3.19 -0.23 -8.66
C ASP A 283 -2.17 0.59 -9.49
N GLY A 284 -2.41 0.69 -10.80
CA GLY A 284 -1.56 1.39 -11.76
C GLY A 284 -2.33 1.79 -13.01
N CYS A 285 -1.81 2.75 -13.76
CA CYS A 285 -2.39 3.14 -15.05
C CYS A 285 -2.06 2.10 -16.13
N VAL A 286 -2.86 2.06 -17.20
CA VAL A 286 -2.76 1.04 -18.25
C VAL A 286 -1.38 1.02 -18.95
N THR A 287 -0.67 2.15 -18.96
CA THR A 287 0.68 2.27 -19.55
C THR A 287 1.83 1.88 -18.62
N GLY A 288 1.55 1.34 -17.42
CA GLY A 288 2.57 0.81 -16.51
C GLY A 288 3.15 1.79 -15.50
N GLY A 289 2.51 2.94 -15.29
CA GLY A 289 2.86 3.93 -14.27
C GLY A 289 1.86 4.00 -13.10
N PRO A 290 2.04 4.94 -12.17
CA PRO A 290 1.07 5.17 -11.10
C PRO A 290 -0.26 5.69 -11.67
N LEU A 291 -1.38 5.22 -11.11
CA LEU A 291 -2.71 5.72 -11.43
C LEU A 291 -2.86 7.19 -10.99
N ARG A 292 -3.26 8.09 -11.90
CA ARG A 292 -3.42 9.52 -11.60
C ARG A 292 -4.65 10.10 -12.28
N LEU A 293 -5.41 10.88 -11.52
CA LEU A 293 -6.58 11.60 -12.01
C LEU A 293 -6.53 13.05 -11.54
N GLY A 294 -6.49 14.00 -12.48
CA GLY A 294 -6.52 15.43 -12.17
C GLY A 294 -5.32 15.87 -11.34
N GLY A 295 -4.14 15.32 -11.60
CA GLY A 295 -2.90 15.57 -10.86
C GLY A 295 -2.76 14.80 -9.54
N LYS A 296 -3.84 14.20 -9.02
CA LYS A 296 -3.82 13.40 -7.78
C LYS A 296 -3.44 11.96 -8.08
N ARG A 297 -2.46 11.44 -7.35
CA ARG A 297 -2.07 10.02 -7.39
C ARG A 297 -3.00 9.18 -6.52
N TYR A 298 -3.40 8.02 -7.03
CA TYR A 298 -4.16 7.01 -6.31
C TYR A 298 -3.35 5.74 -6.15
N ARG A 299 -3.51 5.07 -5.01
CA ARG A 299 -2.80 3.81 -4.74
C ARG A 299 -3.60 2.59 -5.12
N LYS A 300 -4.92 2.69 -4.98
CA LYS A 300 -5.86 1.63 -5.29
C LYS A 300 -6.71 2.03 -6.48
N GLY A 301 -7.04 1.08 -7.31
CA GLY A 301 -7.91 1.30 -8.46
C GLY A 301 -7.53 0.45 -9.67
N LEU A 302 -8.25 0.66 -10.76
CA LEU A 302 -8.09 -0.08 -12.00
C LEU A 302 -7.75 0.90 -13.13
N GLY A 303 -6.59 0.70 -13.76
CA GLY A 303 -6.23 1.35 -15.02
C GLY A 303 -6.72 0.51 -16.19
N MET A 304 -7.53 1.11 -17.07
CA MET A 304 -8.12 0.45 -18.23
C MET A 304 -7.82 1.24 -19.50
N HIS A 305 -8.00 0.60 -20.65
CA HIS A 305 -8.09 1.26 -21.94
C HIS A 305 -9.40 0.81 -22.61
N ALA A 306 -10.08 1.70 -23.32
CA ALA A 306 -11.27 1.31 -24.05
C ALA A 306 -10.90 0.37 -25.22
N TYR A 307 -11.59 -0.72 -25.50
CA TYR A 307 -12.70 -1.28 -24.73
C TYR A 307 -12.17 -2.25 -23.69
N THR A 308 -12.60 -2.08 -22.44
CA THR A 308 -12.37 -3.05 -21.37
C THR A 308 -13.66 -3.25 -20.58
N ARG A 309 -14.04 -4.51 -20.34
CA ARG A 309 -15.11 -4.91 -19.42
C ARG A 309 -14.57 -5.88 -18.39
N LEU A 310 -14.77 -5.57 -17.12
CA LEU A 310 -14.46 -6.45 -16.01
C LEU A 310 -15.75 -6.82 -15.26
N ARG A 311 -16.06 -8.12 -15.17
CA ARG A 311 -17.20 -8.62 -14.40
C ARG A 311 -16.76 -9.15 -13.03
N TYR A 312 -17.40 -8.67 -11.98
CA TYR A 312 -17.17 -9.09 -10.60
C TYR A 312 -18.42 -9.74 -10.00
N PRO A 313 -18.34 -11.00 -9.56
CA PRO A 313 -19.42 -11.60 -8.78
C PRO A 313 -19.40 -10.99 -7.36
N LEU A 314 -20.49 -10.32 -7.00
CA LEU A 314 -20.63 -9.65 -5.71
C LEU A 314 -21.21 -10.57 -4.62
N ALA A 315 -21.85 -11.68 -5.04
CA ALA A 315 -22.53 -12.62 -4.15
C ALA A 315 -23.53 -11.93 -3.18
N GLN A 316 -24.08 -10.77 -3.57
CA GLN A 316 -25.06 -10.00 -2.79
C GLN A 316 -24.56 -9.53 -1.41
N ARG A 317 -23.24 -9.35 -1.24
CA ARG A 317 -22.62 -9.02 0.06
C ARG A 317 -22.32 -7.54 0.26
N PHE A 318 -22.55 -6.72 -0.76
CA PHE A 318 -22.15 -5.31 -0.79
C PHE A 318 -23.37 -4.42 -0.99
N GLU A 319 -23.27 -3.19 -0.48
CA GLU A 319 -24.34 -2.22 -0.52
C GLU A 319 -24.03 -1.07 -1.48
N THR A 320 -22.77 -0.64 -1.55
CA THR A 320 -22.38 0.53 -2.35
C THR A 320 -21.10 0.27 -3.13
N LEU A 321 -21.09 0.60 -4.42
CA LEU A 321 -19.88 0.80 -5.21
C LEU A 321 -19.48 2.28 -5.14
N ARG A 322 -18.24 2.58 -4.77
CA ARG A 322 -17.66 3.92 -4.84
C ARG A 322 -16.42 3.93 -5.70
N ALA A 323 -16.22 4.99 -6.46
CA ALA A 323 -14.99 5.21 -7.24
C ALA A 323 -14.82 6.69 -7.61
N VAL A 324 -13.60 7.06 -7.97
CA VAL A 324 -13.31 8.27 -8.74
C VAL A 324 -13.00 7.85 -10.16
N ILE A 325 -13.82 8.25 -11.12
CA ILE A 325 -13.67 7.90 -12.53
C ILE A 325 -13.19 9.10 -13.36
N GLY A 326 -12.44 8.80 -14.42
CA GLY A 326 -11.97 9.80 -15.38
C GLY A 326 -10.87 9.27 -16.27
N LEU A 327 -10.33 10.14 -17.13
CA LEU A 327 -9.18 9.80 -17.95
C LEU A 327 -7.88 10.00 -17.16
N ASP A 328 -7.05 8.95 -17.16
CA ASP A 328 -5.75 8.96 -16.49
C ASP A 328 -4.88 10.10 -17.04
N ASP A 329 -4.10 10.75 -16.17
CA ASP A 329 -3.30 11.92 -16.55
C ASP A 329 -2.29 11.63 -17.68
N THR A 330 -1.90 10.37 -17.90
CA THR A 330 -1.07 10.00 -19.05
C THR A 330 -1.76 10.28 -20.39
N ALA A 331 -3.11 10.27 -20.45
CA ALA A 331 -3.87 10.65 -21.62
C ALA A 331 -3.74 12.15 -21.96
N ARG A 332 -3.39 12.99 -20.97
CA ARG A 332 -3.28 14.45 -21.15
C ARG A 332 -1.91 14.90 -21.70
N GLN A 333 -0.99 13.97 -21.93
CA GLN A 333 0.37 14.28 -22.41
C GLN A 333 0.40 14.74 -23.86
N ALA A 334 -0.54 14.29 -24.69
CA ALA A 334 -0.68 14.72 -26.07
C ALA A 334 -1.61 15.95 -26.15
N ARG A 335 -1.08 17.09 -26.61
CA ARG A 335 -1.82 18.36 -26.68
C ARG A 335 -2.69 18.52 -27.93
N THR A 336 -2.65 17.55 -28.84
CA THR A 336 -3.28 17.65 -30.18
C THR A 336 -4.53 16.80 -30.32
N VAL A 337 -4.83 15.90 -29.37
CA VAL A 337 -5.98 15.01 -29.40
C VAL A 337 -6.63 15.00 -28.02
N VAL A 338 -7.95 15.21 -27.99
CA VAL A 338 -8.76 15.04 -26.77
C VAL A 338 -9.14 13.56 -26.67
N GLY A 339 -8.64 12.88 -25.64
CA GLY A 339 -9.05 11.52 -25.35
C GLY A 339 -10.45 11.50 -24.76
N THR A 340 -11.23 10.47 -25.08
CA THR A 340 -12.60 10.29 -24.57
C THR A 340 -12.86 8.84 -24.21
N VAL A 341 -13.67 8.61 -23.17
CA VAL A 341 -14.14 7.29 -22.74
C VAL A 341 -15.59 7.39 -22.29
N VAL A 342 -16.40 6.40 -22.64
CA VAL A 342 -17.73 6.20 -22.04
C VAL A 342 -17.61 5.22 -20.88
N PHE A 343 -17.88 5.69 -19.67
CA PHE A 343 -17.89 4.88 -18.45
C PHE A 343 -19.27 4.28 -18.24
N GLN A 344 -19.35 2.96 -18.09
CA GLN A 344 -20.59 2.27 -17.74
C GLN A 344 -20.36 1.39 -16.51
N VAL A 345 -21.40 1.31 -15.69
CA VAL A 345 -21.51 0.34 -14.60
C VAL A 345 -22.81 -0.42 -14.82
N LEU A 346 -22.75 -1.73 -14.97
CA LEU A 346 -23.94 -2.57 -15.04
C LEU A 346 -24.08 -3.39 -13.76
N ALA A 347 -25.29 -3.43 -13.21
CA ALA A 347 -25.67 -4.29 -12.11
C ALA A 347 -26.71 -5.30 -12.60
N ASP A 348 -26.34 -6.57 -12.67
CA ASP A 348 -27.14 -7.64 -13.28
C ASP A 348 -27.66 -7.26 -14.68
N GLY A 349 -26.79 -6.64 -15.48
CA GLY A 349 -27.09 -6.13 -16.83
C GLY A 349 -27.82 -4.79 -16.89
N LYS A 350 -28.20 -4.17 -15.76
CA LYS A 350 -28.89 -2.88 -15.73
C LYS A 350 -27.90 -1.72 -15.55
N PRO A 351 -27.94 -0.67 -16.39
CA PRO A 351 -27.00 0.44 -16.27
C PRO A 351 -27.28 1.33 -15.05
N LEU A 352 -26.21 1.66 -14.31
CA LEU A 352 -26.25 2.54 -13.13
C LEU A 352 -25.71 3.96 -13.40
N LEU A 353 -24.98 4.17 -14.50
CA LEU A 353 -24.47 5.48 -14.92
C LEU A 353 -25.28 6.08 -16.08
N GLY A 354 -26.61 5.88 -16.04
CA GLY A 354 -27.50 6.26 -17.15
C GLY A 354 -27.47 5.27 -18.30
N GLU A 355 -28.51 5.31 -19.14
CA GLU A 355 -28.77 4.31 -20.20
C GLU A 355 -27.60 4.14 -21.20
N HIS A 356 -26.87 5.23 -21.48
CA HIS A 356 -25.74 5.24 -22.41
C HIS A 356 -24.38 5.37 -21.70
N GLY A 357 -24.35 5.29 -20.37
CA GLY A 357 -23.16 5.59 -19.58
C GLY A 357 -22.81 7.08 -19.50
N LEU A 358 -21.67 7.36 -18.90
CA LEU A 358 -21.13 8.70 -18.71
C LEU A 358 -19.91 8.93 -19.61
N LEU A 359 -20.06 9.81 -20.60
CA LEU A 359 -18.95 10.25 -21.44
C LEU A 359 -18.08 11.25 -20.68
N LEU A 360 -16.77 10.97 -20.61
CA LEU A 360 -15.76 11.89 -20.07
C LEU A 360 -14.63 12.07 -21.08
N SER A 361 -14.00 13.25 -21.02
CA SER A 361 -12.85 13.62 -21.86
C SER A 361 -11.60 13.96 -21.03
N THR A 362 -10.46 14.12 -21.70
CA THR A 362 -9.24 14.66 -21.08
C THR A 362 -9.37 16.11 -20.64
N GLU A 363 -10.49 16.78 -20.86
CA GLU A 363 -10.74 18.16 -20.40
C GLU A 363 -11.62 18.17 -19.15
N ASP A 364 -12.43 17.14 -18.95
CA ASP A 364 -13.29 17.02 -17.78
C ASP A 364 -12.49 16.78 -16.49
N PRO A 365 -12.93 17.34 -15.35
CA PRO A 365 -12.40 16.95 -14.05
C PRO A 365 -12.86 15.52 -13.69
N PRO A 366 -12.09 14.79 -12.86
CA PRO A 366 -12.52 13.48 -12.34
C PRO A 366 -13.89 13.56 -11.64
N ARG A 367 -14.67 12.48 -11.73
CA ARG A 367 -16.01 12.37 -11.12
C ARG A 367 -16.02 11.33 -10.01
N GLU A 368 -16.52 11.71 -8.84
CA GLU A 368 -16.83 10.75 -7.78
C GLU A 368 -18.20 10.12 -8.05
N ILE A 369 -18.28 8.80 -7.91
CA ILE A 369 -19.51 8.04 -8.02
C ILE A 369 -19.75 7.25 -6.75
N ALA A 370 -21.01 7.13 -6.36
CA ALA A 370 -21.51 6.25 -5.30
C ALA A 370 -22.82 5.63 -5.79
N LEU A 371 -22.80 4.33 -6.04
CA LEU A 371 -23.88 3.60 -6.70
C LEU A 371 -24.40 2.49 -5.79
N ASP A 372 -25.71 2.37 -5.65
CA ASP A 372 -26.37 1.30 -4.90
C ASP A 372 -26.19 -0.03 -5.63
N VAL A 373 -25.63 -1.02 -4.93
CA VAL A 373 -25.42 -2.38 -5.43
C VAL A 373 -26.01 -3.44 -4.50
N ARG A 374 -26.96 -3.05 -3.63
CA ARG A 374 -27.65 -4.00 -2.74
C ARG A 374 -28.35 -5.09 -3.53
N GLY A 375 -28.10 -6.34 -3.14
CA GLY A 375 -28.71 -7.51 -3.77
C GLY A 375 -28.17 -7.83 -5.17
N VAL A 376 -27.19 -7.09 -5.69
CA VAL A 376 -26.59 -7.34 -7.00
C VAL A 376 -25.76 -8.61 -6.98
N ARG A 377 -25.89 -9.43 -8.02
CA ARG A 377 -25.09 -10.67 -8.17
C ARG A 377 -23.84 -10.42 -8.99
N ASP A 378 -23.98 -9.77 -10.13
CA ASP A 378 -22.89 -9.46 -11.05
C ASP A 378 -22.78 -7.94 -11.27
N LEU A 379 -21.57 -7.42 -11.06
CA LEU A 379 -21.22 -6.04 -11.32
C LEU A 379 -20.24 -5.98 -12.49
N GLU A 380 -20.53 -5.18 -13.51
CA GLU A 380 -19.65 -4.96 -14.65
C GLU A 380 -19.14 -3.52 -14.65
N LEU A 381 -17.83 -3.35 -14.69
CA LEU A 381 -17.18 -2.06 -14.98
C LEU A 381 -16.74 -2.05 -16.44
N ILE A 382 -17.21 -1.05 -17.19
CA ILE A 382 -16.94 -0.93 -18.63
C ILE A 382 -16.33 0.43 -18.91
N ALA A 383 -15.16 0.41 -19.57
CA ALA A 383 -14.63 1.56 -20.29
C ALA A 383 -14.84 1.30 -21.78
N ASP A 384 -15.77 2.03 -22.40
CA ASP A 384 -16.09 1.91 -23.83
C ASP A 384 -15.55 3.11 -24.62
N PHE A 385 -15.48 2.94 -25.93
CA PHE A 385 -14.97 3.95 -26.85
C PHE A 385 -15.86 5.19 -26.85
N GLY A 386 -15.24 6.34 -26.60
CA GLY A 386 -15.84 7.64 -26.93
C GLY A 386 -15.56 8.05 -28.38
N PRO A 387 -15.92 9.29 -28.77
CA PRO A 387 -15.67 9.83 -30.12
C PRO A 387 -14.21 9.77 -30.59
N SER A 388 -13.24 9.73 -29.67
CA SER A 388 -11.81 9.62 -30.00
C SER A 388 -11.35 8.20 -30.39
N GLY A 389 -12.24 7.20 -30.32
CA GLY A 389 -11.88 5.79 -30.52
C GLY A 389 -10.77 5.35 -29.56
N ASP A 390 -9.81 4.57 -30.06
CA ASP A 390 -8.63 4.12 -29.29
C ASP A 390 -7.74 5.25 -28.76
N SER A 391 -7.77 6.42 -29.40
CA SER A 391 -6.79 7.49 -29.13
C SER A 391 -6.96 8.03 -27.72
N LEU A 392 -5.93 7.82 -26.89
CA LEU A 392 -5.86 8.32 -25.50
C LEU A 392 -7.05 7.90 -24.63
N ALA A 393 -7.75 6.81 -24.98
CA ALA A 393 -8.89 6.27 -24.26
C ALA A 393 -8.47 5.52 -22.98
N ARG A 394 -7.65 6.15 -22.14
CA ARG A 394 -7.05 5.58 -20.93
C ARG A 394 -7.92 5.91 -19.73
N ALA A 395 -8.79 4.98 -19.36
CA ALA A 395 -9.69 5.11 -18.24
C ALA A 395 -9.01 4.76 -16.92
N ALA A 396 -9.38 5.48 -15.87
CA ALA A 396 -9.01 5.16 -14.49
C ALA A 396 -10.27 5.05 -13.64
N TRP A 397 -10.39 3.96 -12.90
CA TRP A 397 -11.33 3.75 -11.80
C TRP A 397 -10.54 3.79 -10.49
N ALA A 398 -10.28 4.98 -9.99
CA ALA A 398 -9.43 5.19 -8.82
C ALA A 398 -10.23 5.05 -7.51
N ASP A 399 -9.59 4.52 -6.47
CA ASP A 399 -10.24 4.15 -5.20
C ASP A 399 -11.55 3.37 -5.39
N ALA A 400 -11.63 2.56 -6.47
CA ALA A 400 -12.79 1.76 -6.79
C ALA A 400 -12.96 0.65 -5.75
N LEU A 401 -13.99 0.78 -4.91
CA LEU A 401 -14.23 -0.08 -3.74
C LEU A 401 -15.71 -0.39 -3.56
N LEU A 402 -15.95 -1.52 -2.93
CA LEU A 402 -17.26 -1.98 -2.49
C LEU A 402 -17.33 -1.85 -0.97
N VAL A 403 -18.47 -1.38 -0.47
CA VAL A 403 -18.82 -1.31 0.96
C VAL A 403 -19.81 -2.42 1.30
#